data_AF-A0A2T0FKL0-F1
#
_entry.id   AF-A0A2T0FKL0-F1
#
_cell.length_a   1.000
_cell.length_b   1.000
_cell.length_c   1.000
_cell.angle_alpha   90.00
_cell.angle_beta   90.00
_cell.angle_gamma   90.00
#
_symmetry.space_group_name_H-M   'P 1'
#
loop_
_entity.id
_entity.type
_entity.pdbx_description
1 polymer ?
#
loop_
_entity_poly.entity_id
_entity_poly.type
_entity_poly.pdbx_seq_one_letter_code
_entity_poly.pdbx_strand_id
1 'polypeptide(L)'
;MAPSTLVVDTNFLISNLDLVEQLVEIHAEFSHVVVIPGTVLEELDGLKSGTKQTSRKAREVIHYIHKKLAETNPGIRGQRLSEFVQSNLKGDDSILDCCRFFSARSFTVLCSNDRNLCAKALTNEIKTVSFVQGMTATLIAVHVAVAAGLMTPEIGEQFLSREPAFNKPSTHESHDPPPDGDLDMADISESAQQPETMPKPLELPQDEYSSISSMERDVIKTLFESIIALIEYAMHQAYSKEELVYFQYKKPEPTGKSIAQVFDKFQIAVFSEYFPRRVYTEIQEAIKQPTSNFNKAGFDKFIDLWGGVMLHLSKNDPSYRNALNSLKAVVDRFYM
;
A
#
# COMPACT_ATOMS: atom_id res chain seq x y z
N MET A 1 15.57 -8.10 28.35
CA MET A 1 14.86 -8.79 27.25
C MET A 1 13.81 -9.69 27.89
N ALA A 2 12.62 -9.84 27.31
CA ALA A 2 11.60 -10.72 27.91
C ALA A 2 12.12 -12.17 28.00
N PRO A 3 11.73 -12.93 29.05
CA PRO A 3 12.14 -14.32 29.21
C PRO A 3 11.79 -15.24 28.05
N SER A 4 10.64 -15.00 27.40
CA SER A 4 10.18 -15.74 26.23
C SER A 4 10.06 -14.83 25.00
N THR A 5 10.29 -15.39 23.81
CA THR A 5 10.23 -14.67 22.53
C THR A 5 9.44 -15.46 21.50
N LEU A 6 8.41 -14.84 20.94
CA LEU A 6 7.58 -15.39 19.88
C LEU A 6 7.95 -14.73 18.56
N VAL A 7 8.70 -15.42 17.72
CA VAL A 7 9.07 -14.93 16.38
C VAL A 7 7.97 -15.33 15.40
N VAL A 8 7.41 -14.38 14.66
CA VAL A 8 6.34 -14.64 13.69
C VAL A 8 6.86 -14.59 12.26
N ASP A 9 6.29 -15.39 11.35
CA ASP A 9 6.48 -15.25 9.91
C ASP A 9 5.38 -14.40 9.25
N THR A 10 5.56 -14.08 7.96
CA THR A 10 4.63 -13.27 7.18
C THR A 10 3.25 -13.94 7.05
N ASN A 11 3.21 -15.25 6.78
CA ASN A 11 1.96 -15.97 6.56
C ASN A 11 1.10 -16.08 7.83
N PHE A 12 1.76 -16.28 8.97
CA PHE A 12 1.13 -16.36 10.28
C PHE A 12 0.53 -15.01 10.68
N LEU A 13 1.25 -13.90 10.45
CA LEU A 13 0.72 -12.55 10.64
C LEU A 13 -0.48 -12.26 9.74
N ILE A 14 -0.38 -12.53 8.43
CA ILE A 14 -1.45 -12.29 7.45
C ILE A 14 -2.72 -13.10 7.77
N SER A 15 -2.55 -14.30 8.30
CA SER A 15 -3.66 -15.23 8.53
C SER A 15 -4.27 -15.10 9.93
N ASN A 16 -3.48 -14.67 10.92
CA ASN A 16 -3.84 -14.72 12.34
C ASN A 16 -3.52 -13.40 13.07
N LEU A 17 -3.72 -12.24 12.42
CA LEU A 17 -3.41 -10.94 13.02
C LEU A 17 -4.08 -10.78 14.39
N ASP A 18 -5.40 -11.02 14.50
CA ASP A 18 -6.15 -10.94 15.76
C ASP A 18 -5.52 -11.73 16.91
N LEU A 19 -5.02 -12.94 16.62
CA LEU A 19 -4.34 -13.79 17.60
C LEU A 19 -2.99 -13.19 18.03
N VAL A 20 -2.25 -12.61 17.08
CA VAL A 20 -1.00 -11.90 17.36
C VAL A 20 -1.28 -10.64 18.18
N GLU A 21 -2.36 -9.92 17.90
CA GLU A 21 -2.75 -8.74 18.69
C GLU A 21 -3.00 -9.10 20.14
N GLN A 22 -3.79 -10.15 20.38
CA GLN A 22 -4.05 -10.67 21.72
C GLN A 22 -2.77 -11.14 22.42
N LEU A 23 -1.85 -11.79 21.71
CA LEU A 23 -0.54 -12.17 22.26
C LEU A 23 0.27 -10.94 22.69
N VAL A 24 0.24 -9.85 21.93
CA VAL A 24 0.91 -8.60 22.30
C VAL A 24 0.25 -7.97 23.54
N GLU A 25 -1.07 -8.05 23.67
CA GLU A 25 -1.80 -7.50 24.81
C GLU A 25 -1.47 -8.22 26.12
N ILE A 26 -1.43 -9.56 26.12
CA ILE A 26 -1.18 -10.38 27.32
C ILE A 26 0.32 -10.57 27.65
N HIS A 27 1.22 -9.89 26.93
CA HIS A 27 2.67 -10.05 27.05
C HIS A 27 3.21 -9.90 28.49
N ALA A 28 2.65 -8.97 29.26
CA ALA A 28 3.09 -8.69 30.63
C ALA A 28 2.72 -9.82 31.60
N GLU A 29 1.55 -10.44 31.39
CA GLU A 29 1.03 -11.52 32.23
C GLU A 29 1.87 -12.80 32.08
N PHE A 30 2.32 -13.09 30.86
CA PHE A 30 3.07 -14.31 30.53
C PHE A 30 4.57 -14.10 30.26
N SER A 31 5.05 -12.87 30.43
CA SER A 31 6.47 -12.51 30.30
C SER A 31 7.10 -12.91 28.95
N HIS A 32 6.37 -12.66 27.86
CA HIS A 32 6.88 -12.85 26.49
C HIS A 32 6.94 -11.54 25.71
N VAL A 33 7.52 -11.61 24.51
CA VAL A 33 7.47 -10.52 23.52
C VAL A 33 7.29 -11.13 22.13
N VAL A 34 6.47 -10.49 21.30
CA VAL A 34 6.35 -10.84 19.87
C VAL A 34 7.44 -10.11 19.08
N VAL A 35 8.24 -10.86 18.34
CA VAL A 35 9.30 -10.35 17.48
C VAL A 35 8.87 -10.43 16.03
N ILE A 36 8.97 -9.30 15.33
CA ILE A 36 8.83 -9.22 13.88
C ILE A 36 10.23 -9.27 13.25
N PRO A 37 10.59 -10.34 12.51
CA PRO A 37 11.84 -10.38 11.74
C PRO A 37 11.92 -9.24 10.72
N GLY A 38 13.13 -8.76 10.42
CA GLY A 38 13.35 -7.72 9.43
C GLY A 38 12.83 -8.11 8.03
N THR A 39 13.11 -9.35 7.61
CA THR A 39 12.64 -9.90 6.33
C THR A 39 11.12 -9.99 6.22
N VAL A 40 10.41 -10.15 7.33
CA VAL A 40 8.93 -10.16 7.30
C VAL A 40 8.38 -8.79 6.89
N LEU A 41 9.02 -7.69 7.29
CA LEU A 41 8.63 -6.36 6.82
C LEU A 41 8.85 -6.19 5.31
N GLU A 42 9.97 -6.70 4.79
CA GLU A 42 10.28 -6.70 3.35
C GLU A 42 9.28 -7.53 2.55
N GLU A 43 8.90 -8.70 3.06
CA GLU A 43 7.89 -9.57 2.43
C GLU A 43 6.51 -8.93 2.43
N LEU A 44 6.08 -8.36 3.57
CA LEU A 44 4.81 -7.64 3.68
C LEU A 44 4.74 -6.45 2.71
N ASP A 45 5.84 -5.73 2.51
CA ASP A 45 5.93 -4.68 1.51
C ASP A 45 5.74 -5.22 0.09
N GLY A 46 6.38 -6.35 -0.25
CA GLY A 46 6.16 -7.02 -1.53
C GLY A 46 4.70 -7.44 -1.75
N LEU A 47 4.02 -7.91 -0.71
CA LEU A 47 2.63 -8.35 -0.76
C LEU A 47 1.61 -7.22 -1.00
N LYS A 48 2.00 -5.95 -0.87
CA LYS A 48 1.15 -4.80 -1.23
C LYS A 48 0.74 -4.80 -2.71
N SER A 49 1.58 -5.36 -3.57
CA SER A 49 1.32 -5.51 -5.01
C SER A 49 0.56 -6.79 -5.38
N GLY A 50 0.22 -7.63 -4.38
CA GLY A 50 -0.49 -8.89 -4.58
C GLY A 50 -1.98 -8.73 -4.87
N THR A 51 -2.75 -9.81 -4.73
CA THR A 51 -4.21 -9.77 -4.90
C THR A 51 -4.85 -8.74 -3.97
N LYS A 52 -6.03 -8.18 -4.33
CA LYS A 52 -6.73 -7.19 -3.51
C LYS A 52 -6.88 -7.62 -2.04
N GLN A 53 -7.18 -8.90 -1.81
CA GLN A 53 -7.32 -9.45 -0.46
C GLN A 53 -5.98 -9.56 0.28
N THR A 54 -4.95 -10.11 -0.36
CA THR A 54 -3.61 -10.25 0.22
C THR A 54 -2.99 -8.87 0.51
N SER A 55 -3.13 -7.95 -0.44
CA SER A 55 -2.66 -6.57 -0.36
C SER A 55 -3.33 -5.79 0.78
N ARG A 56 -4.67 -5.93 0.94
CA ARG A 56 -5.39 -5.34 2.08
C ARG A 56 -4.86 -5.86 3.42
N LYS A 57 -4.74 -7.19 3.56
CA LYS A 57 -4.21 -7.82 4.78
C LYS A 57 -2.76 -7.40 5.07
N ALA A 58 -1.91 -7.32 4.05
CA ALA A 58 -0.53 -6.87 4.22
C ALA A 58 -0.46 -5.42 4.72
N ARG A 59 -1.27 -4.50 4.17
CA ARG A 59 -1.36 -3.13 4.66
C ARG A 59 -1.88 -3.05 6.10
N GLU A 60 -2.90 -3.86 6.43
CA GLU A 60 -3.47 -3.96 7.76
C GLU A 60 -2.42 -4.40 8.79
N VAL A 61 -1.67 -5.47 8.50
CA VAL A 61 -0.56 -5.96 9.33
C VAL A 61 0.53 -4.90 9.48
N ILE A 62 0.95 -4.25 8.38
CA ILE A 62 1.98 -3.19 8.44
C ILE A 62 1.51 -2.02 9.29
N HIS A 63 0.27 -1.57 9.13
CA HIS A 63 -0.29 -0.49 9.93
C HIS A 63 -0.30 -0.86 11.42
N TYR A 64 -0.72 -2.08 11.76
CA TYR A 64 -0.67 -2.60 13.13
C TYR A 64 0.74 -2.57 13.71
N ILE A 65 1.72 -3.15 13.00
CA ILE A 65 3.12 -3.21 13.44
C ILE A 65 3.66 -1.79 13.66
N HIS A 66 3.47 -0.90 12.68
CA HIS A 66 3.93 0.48 12.76
C HIS A 66 3.32 1.20 13.97
N LYS A 67 2.00 1.11 14.14
CA LYS A 67 1.28 1.72 15.26
C LYS A 67 1.85 1.25 16.60
N LYS A 68 1.96 -0.07 16.83
CA LYS A 68 2.43 -0.60 18.11
C LYS A 68 3.90 -0.26 18.39
N LEU A 69 4.75 -0.24 17.36
CA LEU A 69 6.15 0.19 17.52
C LEU A 69 6.27 1.69 17.81
N ALA A 70 5.46 2.54 17.15
CA ALA A 70 5.43 3.98 17.42
C ALA A 70 4.92 4.29 18.83
N GLU A 71 3.97 3.51 19.33
CA GLU A 71 3.50 3.55 20.73
C GLU A 71 4.53 3.03 21.74
N THR A 72 5.67 2.49 21.27
CA THR A 72 6.69 1.84 22.11
C THR A 72 6.08 0.72 22.97
N ASN A 73 5.13 -0.03 22.41
CA ASN A 73 4.43 -1.08 23.13
C ASN A 73 5.41 -2.22 23.53
N PRO A 74 5.53 -2.56 24.82
CA PRO A 74 6.51 -3.55 25.27
C PRO A 74 6.23 -5.00 24.84
N GLY A 75 5.02 -5.30 24.37
CA GLY A 75 4.61 -6.64 23.93
C GLY A 75 5.03 -7.00 22.51
N ILE A 76 5.51 -6.03 21.72
CA ILE A 76 5.98 -6.23 20.36
C ILE A 76 7.32 -5.53 20.13
N ARG A 77 8.15 -6.09 19.26
CA ARG A 77 9.38 -5.46 18.80
C ARG A 77 9.72 -5.86 17.36
N GLY A 78 10.34 -4.94 16.63
CA GLY A 78 11.07 -5.29 15.42
C GLY A 78 12.45 -5.86 15.76
N GLN A 79 12.96 -6.75 14.92
CA GLN A 79 14.38 -7.12 14.88
C GLN A 79 15.20 -5.90 14.47
N ARG A 80 16.24 -5.56 15.23
CA ARG A 80 17.15 -4.46 14.89
C ARG A 80 18.14 -4.91 13.82
N LEU A 81 18.66 -3.96 13.04
CA LEU A 81 19.64 -4.22 11.97
C LEU A 81 20.92 -4.93 12.44
N SER A 82 21.28 -4.79 13.72
CA SER A 82 22.46 -5.42 14.33
C SER A 82 22.18 -6.78 14.97
N GLU A 83 20.95 -7.28 14.90
CA GLU A 83 20.49 -8.48 15.60
C GLU A 83 20.40 -9.67 14.64
N PHE A 84 21.56 -10.17 14.21
CA PHE A 84 21.68 -11.33 13.33
C PHE A 84 22.83 -12.23 13.78
N VAL A 85 22.82 -13.50 13.38
CA VAL A 85 23.94 -14.44 13.58
C VAL A 85 24.78 -14.56 12.31
N GLN A 86 24.12 -14.63 11.15
CA GLN A 86 24.75 -14.69 9.83
C GLN A 86 24.22 -13.58 8.93
N SER A 87 25.12 -12.92 8.21
CA SER A 87 24.75 -11.87 7.26
C SER A 87 24.34 -12.43 5.89
N ASN A 88 23.55 -11.67 5.14
CA ASN A 88 23.13 -11.95 3.75
C ASN A 88 22.19 -13.15 3.55
N LEU A 89 21.52 -13.62 4.60
CA LEU A 89 20.42 -14.58 4.48
C LEU A 89 19.16 -13.90 3.92
N LYS A 90 18.28 -14.67 3.28
CA LYS A 90 17.06 -14.17 2.62
C LYS A 90 15.88 -15.10 2.90
N GLY A 91 14.67 -14.53 2.86
CA GLY A 91 13.41 -15.27 3.08
C GLY A 91 13.42 -16.06 4.40
N ASP A 92 12.92 -17.29 4.36
CA ASP A 92 12.88 -18.25 5.47
C ASP A 92 14.18 -18.36 6.27
N ASP A 93 15.34 -18.39 5.61
CA ASP A 93 16.61 -18.59 6.30
C ASP A 93 16.98 -17.35 7.15
N SER A 94 16.53 -16.16 6.76
CA SER A 94 16.65 -14.93 7.56
C SER A 94 15.72 -14.94 8.78
N ILE A 95 14.52 -15.53 8.65
CA ILE A 95 13.61 -15.74 9.79
C ILE A 95 14.23 -16.72 10.80
N LEU A 96 14.85 -17.80 10.32
CA LEU A 96 15.56 -18.75 11.19
C LEU A 96 16.77 -18.11 11.87
N ASP A 97 17.52 -17.25 11.17
CA ASP A 97 18.61 -16.48 11.78
C ASP A 97 18.12 -15.57 12.91
N CYS A 98 16.99 -14.89 12.71
CA CYS A 98 16.30 -14.13 13.74
C CYS A 98 15.97 -15.01 14.95
N CYS A 99 15.35 -16.19 14.74
CA CYS A 99 15.09 -17.14 15.82
C CYS A 99 16.36 -17.56 16.57
N ARG A 100 17.46 -17.85 15.85
CA ARG A 100 18.74 -18.24 16.44
C ARG A 100 19.39 -17.11 17.23
N PHE A 101 19.25 -15.87 16.78
CA PHE A 101 19.74 -14.72 17.52
C PHE A 101 19.03 -14.61 18.88
N PHE A 102 17.72 -14.81 18.92
CA PHE A 102 16.94 -14.74 20.16
C PHE A 102 17.07 -15.97 21.04
N SER A 103 17.22 -17.18 20.47
CA SER A 103 17.34 -18.41 21.25
C SER A 103 18.58 -18.46 22.15
N ALA A 104 19.63 -17.71 21.79
CA ALA A 104 20.82 -17.54 22.64
C ALA A 104 20.58 -16.66 23.89
N ARG A 105 19.40 -16.05 24.02
CA ARG A 105 19.10 -14.99 25.03
C ARG A 105 17.76 -15.18 25.74
N SER A 106 16.82 -15.90 25.15
CA SER A 106 15.48 -16.16 25.67
C SER A 106 14.94 -17.49 25.16
N PHE A 107 13.92 -18.02 25.83
CA PHE A 107 13.17 -19.15 25.31
C PHE A 107 12.42 -18.72 24.04
N THR A 108 12.88 -19.19 22.88
CA THR A 108 12.40 -18.71 21.58
C THR A 108 11.53 -19.74 20.88
N VAL A 109 10.37 -19.28 20.40
CA VAL A 109 9.39 -20.08 19.67
C VAL A 109 9.07 -19.39 18.35
N LEU A 110 9.08 -20.15 17.25
CA LEU A 110 8.62 -19.71 15.94
C LEU A 110 7.12 -19.98 15.79
N CYS A 111 6.34 -18.94 15.53
CA CYS A 111 4.93 -19.02 15.17
C CYS A 111 4.80 -19.05 13.64
N SER A 112 4.53 -20.22 13.08
CA SER A 112 4.45 -20.45 11.63
C SER A 112 3.50 -21.60 11.30
N ASN A 113 2.76 -21.46 10.20
CA ASN A 113 1.94 -22.52 9.61
C ASN A 113 2.66 -23.25 8.47
N ASP A 114 3.85 -22.79 8.06
CA ASP A 114 4.62 -23.43 7.02
C ASP A 114 5.38 -24.64 7.59
N ARG A 115 4.99 -25.84 7.15
CA ARG A 115 5.59 -27.10 7.64
C ARG A 115 7.07 -27.21 7.32
N ASN A 116 7.54 -26.65 6.20
CA ASN A 116 8.95 -26.70 5.84
C ASN A 116 9.76 -25.77 6.73
N LEU A 117 9.27 -24.54 6.96
CA LEU A 117 9.92 -23.60 7.87
C LEU A 117 9.92 -24.15 9.31
N CYS A 118 8.81 -24.73 9.77
CA CYS A 118 8.75 -25.40 11.07
C CYS A 118 9.73 -26.57 11.18
N ALA A 119 9.84 -27.43 10.15
CA ALA A 119 10.78 -28.54 10.15
C ALA A 119 12.25 -28.06 10.21
N LYS A 120 12.58 -26.99 9.47
CA LYS A 120 13.90 -26.34 9.56
C LYS A 120 14.16 -25.77 10.97
N ALA A 121 13.17 -25.11 11.57
CA ALA A 121 13.29 -24.57 12.93
C ALA A 121 13.54 -25.68 13.97
N LEU A 122 12.77 -26.77 13.92
CA LEU A 122 12.94 -27.92 14.82
C LEU A 122 14.32 -28.59 14.65
N THR A 123 14.84 -28.67 13.43
CA THR A 123 16.20 -29.17 13.15
C THR A 123 17.29 -28.28 13.78
N ASN A 124 16.98 -27.01 14.04
CA ASN A 124 17.85 -26.05 14.74
C ASN A 124 17.45 -25.89 16.22
N GLU A 125 16.72 -26.85 16.80
CA GLU A 125 16.27 -26.85 18.20
C GLU A 125 15.37 -25.66 18.60
N ILE A 126 14.76 -24.99 17.61
CA ILE A 126 13.80 -23.91 17.83
C ILE A 126 12.39 -24.52 17.90
N LYS A 127 11.68 -24.27 19.01
CA LYS A 127 10.30 -24.73 19.18
C LYS A 127 9.36 -23.98 18.23
N THR A 128 8.26 -24.62 17.85
CA THR A 128 7.31 -24.06 16.88
C THR A 128 5.88 -24.11 17.38
N VAL A 129 5.08 -23.13 16.99
CA VAL A 129 3.62 -23.10 17.14
C VAL A 129 3.01 -22.92 15.76
N SER A 130 2.13 -23.85 15.39
CA SER A 130 1.27 -23.72 14.20
C SER A 130 -0.16 -23.54 14.65
N PHE A 131 -0.87 -22.62 14.02
CA PHE A 131 -2.26 -22.32 14.34
C PHE A 131 -3.17 -23.50 13.98
N VAL A 132 -4.05 -23.84 14.92
CA VAL A 132 -5.17 -24.77 14.71
C VAL A 132 -6.43 -24.08 15.19
N GLN A 133 -7.55 -24.33 14.51
CA GLN A 133 -8.84 -23.77 14.87
C GLN A 133 -9.16 -24.01 16.36
N GLY A 134 -9.53 -22.95 17.07
CA GLY A 134 -9.80 -22.98 18.51
C GLY A 134 -8.60 -22.65 19.40
N MET A 135 -7.40 -22.46 18.85
CA MET A 135 -6.28 -21.91 19.62
C MET A 135 -6.52 -20.45 20.00
N THR A 136 -6.22 -20.11 21.25
CA THR A 136 -6.30 -18.75 21.80
C THR A 136 -4.91 -18.22 22.16
N ALA A 137 -4.78 -16.90 22.31
CA ALA A 137 -3.52 -16.30 22.75
C ALA A 137 -3.12 -16.80 24.14
N THR A 138 -4.08 -16.89 25.07
CA THR A 138 -3.87 -17.44 26.42
C THR A 138 -3.33 -18.86 26.36
N LEU A 139 -3.90 -19.73 25.52
CA LEU A 139 -3.42 -21.11 25.36
C LEU A 139 -1.95 -21.14 24.93
N ILE A 140 -1.60 -20.36 23.90
CA ILE A 140 -0.22 -20.28 23.41
C ILE A 140 0.70 -19.75 24.51
N ALA A 141 0.32 -18.65 25.17
CA ALA A 141 1.14 -17.99 26.18
C ALA A 141 1.38 -18.87 27.42
N VAL A 142 0.35 -19.58 27.90
CA VAL A 142 0.48 -20.56 29.00
C VAL A 142 1.45 -21.67 28.62
N HIS A 143 1.29 -22.29 27.46
CA HIS A 143 2.19 -23.37 27.03
C HIS A 143 3.63 -22.90 26.87
N VAL A 144 3.84 -21.68 26.36
CA VAL A 144 5.16 -21.07 26.23
C VAL A 144 5.76 -20.76 27.60
N ALA A 145 4.99 -20.21 28.53
CA ALA A 145 5.43 -19.91 29.89
C ALA A 145 5.82 -21.17 30.65
N VAL A 146 5.03 -22.25 30.53
CA VAL A 146 5.35 -23.56 31.13
C VAL A 146 6.61 -24.14 30.51
N ALA A 147 6.73 -24.15 29.19
CA ALA A 147 7.91 -24.68 28.50
C ALA A 147 9.19 -23.87 28.80
N ALA A 148 9.06 -22.57 29.05
CA ALA A 148 10.15 -21.68 29.45
C ALA A 148 10.50 -21.80 30.95
N GLY A 149 9.75 -22.56 31.74
CA GLY A 149 9.95 -22.68 33.20
C GLY A 149 9.50 -21.46 34.00
N LEU A 150 8.67 -20.58 33.42
CA LEU A 150 8.11 -19.39 34.05
C LEU A 150 6.83 -19.69 34.84
N MET A 151 6.19 -20.83 34.55
CA MET A 151 4.95 -21.30 35.15
C MET A 151 5.01 -22.81 35.34
N THR A 152 4.40 -23.35 36.42
CA THR A 152 4.29 -24.81 36.58
C THR A 152 3.11 -25.35 35.77
N PRO A 153 3.13 -26.63 35.34
CA PRO A 153 2.01 -27.23 34.61
C PRO A 153 0.67 -27.11 35.34
N GLU A 154 0.66 -27.26 36.66
CA GLU A 154 -0.56 -27.20 37.49
C GLU A 154 -1.18 -25.79 37.47
N ILE A 155 -0.33 -24.76 37.53
CA ILE A 155 -0.78 -23.36 37.43
C ILE A 155 -1.30 -23.08 36.02
N GLY A 156 -0.63 -23.60 34.98
CA GLY A 156 -1.06 -23.47 33.60
C GLY A 156 -2.45 -24.06 33.36
N GLU A 157 -2.69 -25.30 33.81
CA GLU A 157 -4.00 -25.95 33.71
C GLU A 157 -5.09 -25.18 34.47
N GLN A 158 -4.75 -24.64 35.64
CA GLN A 158 -5.69 -23.83 36.42
C GLN A 158 -6.06 -22.52 35.69
N PHE A 159 -5.10 -21.88 35.02
CA PHE A 159 -5.36 -20.70 34.19
C PHE A 159 -6.30 -21.02 33.03
N LEU A 160 -6.00 -22.08 32.27
CA LEU A 160 -6.82 -22.48 31.12
C LEU A 160 -8.24 -22.89 31.51
N SER A 161 -8.43 -23.43 32.71
CA SER A 161 -9.74 -23.82 33.23
C SER A 161 -10.62 -22.64 33.64
N ARG A 162 -10.06 -21.42 33.77
CA ARG A 162 -10.78 -20.20 34.19
C ARG A 162 -11.24 -19.33 33.02
N GLU A 163 -10.79 -19.62 31.80
CA GLU A 163 -11.22 -18.92 30.60
C GLU A 163 -12.71 -19.23 30.30
N PRO A 164 -13.56 -18.21 30.07
CA PRO A 164 -14.95 -18.45 29.69
C PRO A 164 -15.02 -19.13 28.30
N ALA A 165 -15.80 -20.21 28.21
CA ALA A 165 -16.01 -20.94 26.97
C ALA A 165 -16.55 -20.02 25.85
N PHE A 166 -15.84 -20.01 24.71
CA PHE A 166 -16.08 -19.12 23.57
C PHE A 166 -17.50 -19.26 22.99
N ASN A 167 -18.26 -18.16 22.93
CA ASN A 167 -19.58 -18.10 22.29
C ASN A 167 -19.40 -17.92 20.76
N LYS A 168 -20.14 -18.68 19.95
CA LYS A 168 -20.08 -18.66 18.47
C LYS A 168 -20.40 -17.26 17.89
N PRO A 169 -19.84 -16.89 16.71
CA PRO A 169 -20.23 -15.66 16.03
C PRO A 169 -21.65 -15.78 15.48
N SER A 170 -22.48 -14.78 15.79
CA SER A 170 -23.81 -14.56 15.24
C SER A 170 -23.76 -14.13 13.78
N THR A 171 -24.64 -14.72 12.98
CA THR A 171 -24.97 -14.38 11.59
C THR A 171 -25.40 -12.92 11.47
N HIS A 172 -24.70 -12.13 10.65
CA HIS A 172 -25.17 -10.81 10.23
C HIS A 172 -26.11 -10.96 9.04
N GLU A 173 -27.40 -10.70 9.28
CA GLU A 173 -28.41 -10.46 8.25
C GLU A 173 -28.19 -9.09 7.59
N SER A 174 -28.43 -9.07 6.28
CA SER A 174 -28.46 -7.94 5.37
C SER A 174 -29.55 -6.92 5.74
N HIS A 175 -29.19 -5.64 5.81
CA HIS A 175 -30.17 -4.56 5.74
C HIS A 175 -29.87 -3.64 4.53
N ASP A 176 -30.89 -3.53 3.67
CA ASP A 176 -31.00 -2.63 2.53
C ASP A 176 -31.00 -1.14 2.95
N PRO A 177 -30.67 -0.21 2.03
CA PRO A 177 -30.81 1.23 2.26
C PRO A 177 -32.24 1.74 1.99
N PRO A 178 -32.70 2.81 2.68
CA PRO A 178 -33.99 3.44 2.43
C PRO A 178 -33.95 4.47 1.27
N PRO A 179 -35.13 4.92 0.77
CA PRO A 179 -35.30 5.46 -0.58
C PRO A 179 -35.27 7.00 -0.69
N ASP A 180 -35.24 7.44 -1.95
CA ASP A 180 -35.31 8.80 -2.49
C ASP A 180 -36.29 9.76 -1.80
N GLY A 181 -35.85 11.02 -1.72
CA GLY A 181 -36.69 12.18 -1.44
C GLY A 181 -36.23 13.39 -2.27
N ASP A 182 -37.00 13.71 -3.30
CA ASP A 182 -36.96 14.98 -4.04
C ASP A 182 -37.28 16.15 -3.12
N LEU A 183 -36.52 17.26 -3.18
CA LEU A 183 -37.03 18.62 -2.93
C LEU A 183 -36.13 19.71 -3.59
N ASP A 184 -36.71 20.28 -4.64
CA ASP A 184 -36.81 21.70 -5.02
C ASP A 184 -35.65 22.58 -5.52
N MET A 185 -36.03 23.24 -6.62
CA MET A 185 -35.46 24.37 -7.35
C MET A 185 -35.40 25.66 -6.50
N ALA A 186 -34.35 26.45 -6.72
CA ALA A 186 -34.47 27.90 -6.74
C ALA A 186 -33.46 28.53 -7.70
N ASP A 187 -34.04 29.33 -8.58
CA ASP A 187 -33.50 30.12 -9.68
C ASP A 187 -33.00 31.48 -9.17
N ILE A 188 -31.82 31.94 -9.61
CA ILE A 188 -31.48 33.37 -9.66
C ILE A 188 -30.58 33.63 -10.88
N SER A 189 -31.20 34.21 -11.91
CA SER A 189 -30.57 34.92 -13.02
C SER A 189 -30.29 36.40 -12.70
N GLU A 190 -29.23 36.95 -13.29
CA GLU A 190 -28.98 38.35 -13.76
C GLU A 190 -27.47 38.67 -13.59
N SER A 191 -26.75 39.41 -14.44
CA SER A 191 -26.97 39.99 -15.77
C SER A 191 -25.61 40.52 -16.31
N ALA A 192 -25.33 40.25 -17.59
CA ALA A 192 -24.80 41.12 -18.65
C ALA A 192 -23.69 42.19 -18.39
N GLN A 193 -22.60 42.14 -19.18
CA GLN A 193 -22.24 43.11 -20.26
C GLN A 193 -20.76 43.02 -20.71
N GLN A 194 -20.56 42.84 -22.02
CA GLN A 194 -19.37 43.16 -22.86
C GLN A 194 -19.47 44.67 -23.28
N PRO A 195 -18.47 45.37 -23.92
CA PRO A 195 -17.85 44.90 -25.18
C PRO A 195 -16.51 45.56 -25.71
N GLU A 196 -16.11 45.15 -26.94
CA GLU A 196 -15.28 45.85 -27.98
C GLU A 196 -13.75 46.00 -27.80
N THR A 197 -12.81 45.97 -28.78
CA THR A 197 -12.76 45.90 -30.27
C THR A 197 -11.31 45.55 -30.76
N MET A 198 -11.15 45.07 -32.01
CA MET A 198 -9.87 44.83 -32.73
C MET A 198 -9.41 46.01 -33.61
N PRO A 199 -8.12 46.04 -34.04
CA PRO A 199 -7.74 46.40 -35.42
C PRO A 199 -6.90 45.33 -36.16
N LYS A 200 -6.79 45.50 -37.49
CA LYS A 200 -6.42 44.54 -38.57
C LYS A 200 -5.03 44.91 -39.22
N PRO A 201 -4.58 44.30 -40.35
CA PRO A 201 -3.44 43.37 -40.53
C PRO A 201 -2.13 43.93 -41.15
N LEU A 202 -1.00 43.23 -40.99
CA LEU A 202 0.23 43.33 -41.81
C LEU A 202 0.78 41.92 -42.15
N GLU A 203 0.91 41.63 -43.45
CA GLU A 203 1.69 40.52 -44.06
C GLU A 203 3.14 41.00 -44.30
N LEU A 204 4.24 40.25 -44.34
CA LEU A 204 4.69 38.84 -44.24
C LEU A 204 6.22 38.93 -43.97
N PRO A 205 6.86 38.00 -43.25
CA PRO A 205 7.67 37.00 -43.97
C PRO A 205 7.21 35.57 -43.68
N GLN A 206 7.24 34.75 -44.73
CA GLN A 206 6.96 33.33 -44.72
C GLN A 206 8.06 32.61 -43.94
N ASP A 207 7.82 32.20 -42.70
CA ASP A 207 8.63 31.18 -42.04
C ASP A 207 7.77 30.39 -41.04
N GLU A 208 7.68 29.09 -41.33
CA GLU A 208 7.30 27.96 -40.47
C GLU A 208 5.93 27.94 -39.75
N TYR A 209 5.13 26.93 -40.14
CA TYR A 209 3.96 26.41 -39.45
C TYR A 209 4.15 26.31 -37.92
N SER A 210 3.65 27.27 -37.15
CA SER A 210 3.67 27.18 -35.68
C SER A 210 2.38 27.71 -35.06
N SER A 211 1.41 26.83 -34.85
CA SER A 211 0.39 26.94 -33.80
C SER A 211 -0.40 25.64 -33.78
N ILE A 212 -0.27 24.87 -32.70
CA ILE A 212 -1.02 23.64 -32.41
C ILE A 212 -2.50 23.85 -32.75
N SER A 213 -3.11 22.92 -33.47
CA SER A 213 -4.53 22.94 -33.82
C SER A 213 -5.39 22.91 -32.55
N SER A 214 -6.59 23.48 -32.58
CA SER A 214 -7.52 23.43 -31.44
C SER A 214 -7.79 21.98 -31.00
N MET A 215 -7.81 21.05 -31.95
CA MET A 215 -8.02 19.64 -31.71
C MET A 215 -6.89 19.01 -30.87
N GLU A 216 -5.63 19.31 -31.16
CA GLU A 216 -4.48 18.81 -30.38
C GLU A 216 -4.49 19.32 -28.93
N ARG A 217 -4.92 20.57 -28.70
CA ARG A 217 -5.07 21.10 -27.34
C ARG A 217 -6.12 20.34 -26.54
N ASP A 218 -7.26 20.04 -27.16
CA ASP A 218 -8.34 19.30 -26.50
C ASP A 218 -7.93 17.85 -26.19
N VAL A 219 -7.15 17.23 -27.09
CA VAL A 219 -6.55 15.91 -26.90
C VAL A 219 -5.59 15.90 -25.70
N ILE A 220 -4.64 16.83 -25.66
CA ILE A 220 -3.68 16.94 -24.56
C ILE A 220 -4.40 17.14 -23.23
N LYS A 221 -5.38 18.05 -23.20
CA LYS A 221 -6.17 18.34 -21.99
C LYS A 221 -6.89 17.09 -21.48
N THR A 222 -7.61 16.39 -22.35
CA THR A 222 -8.36 15.17 -22.00
C THR A 222 -7.44 14.07 -21.46
N LEU A 223 -6.27 13.89 -22.08
CA LEU A 223 -5.26 12.92 -21.65
C LEU A 223 -4.75 13.26 -20.24
N PHE A 224 -4.39 14.52 -19.99
CA PHE A 224 -3.91 14.94 -18.69
C PHE A 224 -4.99 14.86 -17.61
N GLU A 225 -6.22 15.27 -17.88
CA GLU A 225 -7.34 15.12 -16.93
C GLU A 225 -7.56 13.65 -16.54
N SER A 226 -7.44 12.74 -17.51
CA SER A 226 -7.53 11.29 -17.26
C SER A 226 -6.39 10.78 -16.39
N ILE A 227 -5.16 11.21 -16.66
CA ILE A 227 -3.99 10.89 -15.83
C ILE A 227 -4.15 11.44 -14.42
N ILE A 228 -4.69 12.65 -14.27
CA ILE A 228 -4.93 13.27 -12.97
C ILE A 228 -5.96 12.50 -12.17
N ALA A 229 -7.05 12.04 -12.78
CA ALA A 229 -8.03 11.19 -12.11
C ALA A 229 -7.39 9.90 -11.58
N LEU A 230 -6.49 9.29 -12.36
CA LEU A 230 -5.72 8.11 -11.94
C LEU A 230 -4.71 8.42 -10.82
N ILE A 231 -4.06 9.59 -10.87
CA ILE A 231 -3.21 10.08 -9.78
C ILE A 231 -4.03 10.27 -8.51
N GLU A 232 -5.19 10.92 -8.58
CA GLU A 232 -6.06 11.11 -7.42
C GLU A 232 -6.51 9.77 -6.85
N TYR A 233 -6.90 8.82 -7.70
CA TYR A 233 -7.22 7.47 -7.26
C TYR A 233 -6.04 6.83 -6.54
N ALA A 234 -4.84 6.81 -7.16
CA ALA A 234 -3.64 6.23 -6.56
C ALA A 234 -3.27 6.87 -5.22
N MET A 235 -3.38 8.20 -5.11
CA MET A 235 -3.07 8.94 -3.88
C MET A 235 -4.08 8.64 -2.76
N HIS A 236 -5.38 8.52 -3.06
CA HIS A 236 -6.41 8.16 -2.08
C HIS A 236 -6.43 6.66 -1.75
N GLN A 237 -5.82 5.80 -2.58
CA GLN A 237 -5.53 4.41 -2.22
C GLN A 237 -4.31 4.32 -1.30
N ALA A 238 -3.32 5.20 -1.49
CA ALA A 238 -2.08 5.18 -0.71
C ALA A 238 -2.22 5.85 0.67
N TYR A 239 -3.05 6.88 0.79
CA TYR A 239 -3.15 7.73 1.97
C TYR A 239 -4.60 8.07 2.32
N SER A 240 -4.89 8.22 3.62
CA SER A 240 -6.16 8.77 4.11
C SER A 240 -6.28 10.27 3.79
N LYS A 241 -7.49 10.84 3.92
CA LYS A 241 -7.69 12.29 3.69
C LYS A 241 -6.84 13.14 4.62
N GLU A 242 -6.68 12.72 5.87
CA GLU A 242 -5.89 13.42 6.89
C GLU A 242 -4.38 13.35 6.57
N GLU A 243 -3.91 12.20 6.09
CA GLU A 243 -2.53 12.02 5.65
C GLU A 243 -2.20 12.85 4.41
N LEU A 244 -3.12 12.93 3.44
CA LEU A 244 -2.96 13.79 2.27
C LEU A 244 -2.83 15.28 2.66
N VAL A 245 -3.56 15.72 3.68
CA VAL A 245 -3.40 17.07 4.26
C VAL A 245 -2.03 17.22 4.91
N TYR A 246 -1.59 16.23 5.70
CA TYR A 246 -0.28 16.25 6.35
C TYR A 246 0.88 16.31 5.34
N PHE A 247 0.82 15.52 4.27
CA PHE A 247 1.82 15.53 3.20
C PHE A 247 1.71 16.74 2.26
N GLN A 248 0.74 17.63 2.50
CA GLN A 248 0.45 18.79 1.67
C GLN A 248 0.29 18.37 0.20
N TYR A 249 -0.44 17.29 -0.03
CA TYR A 249 -0.83 16.88 -1.37
C TYR A 249 -1.85 17.87 -1.91
N LYS A 250 -1.63 18.32 -3.15
CA LYS A 250 -2.58 19.11 -3.92
C LYS A 250 -2.78 18.44 -5.26
N LYS A 251 -4.03 18.38 -5.71
CA LYS A 251 -4.37 17.94 -7.05
C LYS A 251 -3.56 18.77 -8.07
N PRO A 252 -2.85 18.15 -9.01
CA PRO A 252 -2.06 18.88 -10.00
C PRO A 252 -2.96 19.52 -11.06
N GLU A 253 -2.50 20.63 -11.64
CA GLU A 253 -3.08 21.22 -12.86
C GLU A 253 -2.92 20.27 -14.06
N PRO A 254 -3.72 20.39 -15.13
CA PRO A 254 -3.62 19.56 -16.34
C PRO A 254 -2.43 19.98 -17.22
N THR A 255 -1.21 19.85 -16.68
CA THR A 255 0.04 20.09 -17.39
C THR A 255 1.05 19.00 -17.07
N GLY A 256 1.94 18.68 -18.01
CA GLY A 256 2.99 17.68 -17.78
C GLY A 256 3.91 18.04 -16.61
N LYS A 257 4.17 19.34 -16.40
CA LYS A 257 5.06 19.83 -15.32
C LYS A 257 4.44 19.61 -13.93
N SER A 258 3.18 19.96 -13.72
CA SER A 258 2.48 19.73 -12.44
C SER A 258 2.30 18.24 -12.16
N ILE A 259 2.00 17.44 -13.18
CA ILE A 259 1.94 15.97 -13.04
C ILE A 259 3.31 15.41 -12.64
N ALA A 260 4.39 15.82 -13.31
CA ALA A 260 5.74 15.38 -13.00
C ALA A 260 6.19 15.77 -11.58
N GLN A 261 5.77 16.94 -11.07
CA GLN A 261 6.05 17.36 -9.69
C GLN A 261 5.40 16.44 -8.65
N VAL A 262 4.18 15.97 -8.92
CA VAL A 262 3.51 14.99 -8.06
C VAL A 262 4.24 13.65 -8.10
N PHE A 263 4.63 13.20 -9.31
CA PHE A 263 5.42 11.99 -9.46
C PHE A 263 6.76 12.06 -8.76
N ASP A 264 7.45 13.19 -8.78
CA ASP A 264 8.74 13.37 -8.10
C ASP A 264 8.57 13.38 -6.57
N LYS A 265 7.59 14.14 -6.06
CA LYS A 265 7.32 14.27 -4.62
C LYS A 265 6.90 12.94 -3.98
N PHE A 266 6.12 12.14 -4.69
CA PHE A 266 5.60 10.86 -4.20
C PHE A 266 6.19 9.67 -4.96
N GLN A 267 7.37 9.85 -5.58
CA GLN A 267 8.02 8.86 -6.43
C GLN A 267 8.21 7.55 -5.69
N ILE A 268 8.91 7.60 -4.56
CA ILE A 268 9.29 6.39 -3.82
C ILE A 268 8.06 5.80 -3.13
N ALA A 269 7.22 6.65 -2.54
CA ALA A 269 6.18 6.24 -1.62
C ALA A 269 4.88 5.78 -2.29
N VAL A 270 4.59 6.23 -3.51
CA VAL A 270 3.35 5.86 -4.24
C VAL A 270 3.65 5.38 -5.65
N PHE A 271 4.36 6.19 -6.44
CA PHE A 271 4.42 5.95 -7.89
C PHE A 271 5.44 4.89 -8.31
N SER A 272 6.38 4.52 -7.44
CA SER A 272 7.44 3.52 -7.72
C SER A 272 6.85 2.14 -8.03
N GLU A 273 5.64 1.86 -7.54
CA GLU A 273 4.89 0.64 -7.81
C GLU A 273 4.23 0.63 -9.20
N TYR A 274 4.01 1.80 -9.81
CA TYR A 274 3.33 1.94 -11.10
C TYR A 274 4.31 2.01 -12.27
N PHE A 275 5.48 2.61 -12.05
CA PHE A 275 6.45 2.92 -13.10
C PHE A 275 7.85 2.36 -12.80
N PRO A 276 8.52 1.73 -13.77
CA PRO A 276 9.95 1.48 -13.67
C PRO A 276 10.73 2.81 -13.73
N ARG A 277 11.94 2.87 -13.13
CA ARG A 277 12.78 4.09 -13.07
C ARG A 277 12.95 4.81 -14.41
N ARG A 278 13.03 4.05 -15.50
CA ARG A 278 13.17 4.58 -16.88
C ARG A 278 12.04 5.54 -17.27
N VAL A 279 10.79 5.25 -16.90
CA VAL A 279 9.64 6.09 -17.24
C VAL A 279 9.72 7.45 -16.57
N TYR A 280 10.26 7.53 -15.35
CA TYR A 280 10.50 8.83 -14.69
C TYR A 280 11.52 9.66 -15.46
N THR A 281 12.60 9.05 -15.94
CA THR A 281 13.60 9.73 -16.77
C THR A 281 12.96 10.28 -18.05
N GLU A 282 12.13 9.47 -18.72
CA GLU A 282 11.42 9.85 -19.94
C GLU A 282 10.42 11.01 -19.70
N ILE A 283 9.67 11.00 -18.58
CA ILE A 283 8.79 12.12 -18.19
C ILE A 283 9.60 13.39 -17.93
N GLN A 284 10.70 13.29 -17.18
CA GLN A 284 11.56 14.43 -16.84
C GLN A 284 12.25 15.03 -18.07
N GLU A 285 12.54 14.22 -19.09
CA GLU A 285 13.04 14.70 -20.38
C GLU A 285 11.93 15.36 -21.20
N ALA A 286 10.73 14.79 -21.22
CA ALA A 286 9.61 15.33 -21.98
C ALA A 286 9.14 16.71 -21.47
N ILE A 287 9.12 16.94 -20.15
CA ILE A 287 8.70 18.24 -19.59
C ILE A 287 9.70 19.37 -19.84
N LYS A 288 10.93 19.05 -20.25
CA LYS A 288 11.93 20.06 -20.64
C LYS A 288 11.68 20.59 -22.05
N GLN A 289 10.91 19.87 -22.86
CA GLN A 289 10.55 20.30 -24.21
C GLN A 289 9.26 21.13 -24.15
N PRO A 290 9.23 22.33 -24.74
CA PRO A 290 8.01 23.12 -24.82
C PRO A 290 6.94 22.34 -25.59
N THR A 291 5.80 22.08 -24.96
CA THR A 291 4.62 21.47 -25.61
C THR A 291 4.02 22.38 -26.68
N SER A 292 4.59 23.55 -26.95
CA SER A 292 4.02 24.62 -27.76
C SER A 292 4.27 24.52 -29.28
N ASN A 293 5.04 23.53 -29.78
CA ASN A 293 5.24 23.31 -31.23
C ASN A 293 5.52 21.82 -31.53
N PHE A 294 4.51 20.96 -31.44
CA PHE A 294 4.64 19.60 -31.95
C PHE A 294 4.53 19.60 -33.49
N ASN A 295 5.54 19.08 -34.18
CA ASN A 295 5.30 18.48 -35.50
C ASN A 295 4.61 17.11 -35.30
N LYS A 296 4.05 16.51 -36.36
CA LYS A 296 3.34 15.22 -36.26
C LYS A 296 4.11 14.16 -35.47
N ALA A 297 5.40 13.99 -35.77
CA ALA A 297 6.26 13.03 -35.07
C ALA A 297 6.48 13.39 -33.58
N GLY A 298 6.51 14.66 -33.22
CA GLY A 298 6.59 15.14 -31.85
C GLY A 298 5.30 14.88 -31.07
N PHE A 299 4.14 15.04 -31.72
CA PHE A 299 2.84 14.75 -31.12
C PHE A 299 2.65 13.24 -30.92
N ASP A 300 3.05 12.42 -31.88
CA ASP A 300 3.00 10.95 -31.77
C ASP A 300 3.85 10.47 -30.56
N LYS A 301 5.08 10.99 -30.43
CA LYS A 301 5.94 10.71 -29.26
C LYS A 301 5.33 11.17 -27.94
N PHE A 302 4.65 12.31 -27.95
CA PHE A 302 3.94 12.81 -26.77
C PHE A 302 2.82 11.86 -26.35
N ILE A 303 1.99 11.43 -27.31
CA ILE A 303 0.89 10.49 -27.06
C ILE A 303 1.41 9.13 -26.61
N ASP A 304 2.49 8.62 -27.21
CA ASP A 304 3.10 7.34 -26.80
C ASP A 304 3.58 7.39 -25.35
N LEU A 305 4.28 8.46 -24.97
CA LEU A 305 4.79 8.61 -23.61
C LEU A 305 3.64 8.76 -22.60
N TRP A 306 2.78 9.77 -22.78
CA TRP A 306 1.75 10.08 -21.79
C TRP A 306 0.60 9.08 -21.80
N GLY A 307 0.28 8.51 -22.97
CA GLY A 307 -0.57 7.33 -23.08
C GLY A 307 0.03 6.14 -22.31
N GLY A 308 1.33 5.87 -22.50
CA GLY A 308 2.06 4.87 -21.71
C GLY A 308 1.98 5.11 -20.20
N VAL A 309 2.16 6.36 -19.75
CA VAL A 309 2.00 6.76 -18.34
C VAL A 309 0.59 6.44 -17.84
N MET A 310 -0.43 6.81 -18.60
CA MET A 310 -1.83 6.52 -18.26
C MET A 310 -2.07 5.00 -18.15
N LEU A 311 -1.56 4.21 -19.10
CA LEU A 311 -1.65 2.75 -19.08
C LEU A 311 -0.93 2.14 -17.87
N HIS A 312 0.22 2.69 -17.47
CA HIS A 312 0.94 2.25 -16.29
C HIS A 312 0.16 2.52 -15.00
N LEU A 313 -0.43 3.71 -14.84
CA LEU A 313 -1.22 4.07 -13.65
C LEU A 313 -2.49 3.23 -13.50
N SER A 314 -3.08 2.83 -14.61
CA SER A 314 -4.39 2.19 -14.64
C SER A 314 -4.37 0.67 -14.51
N LYS A 315 -3.19 0.05 -14.38
CA LYS A 315 -3.03 -1.41 -14.17
C LYS A 315 -3.79 -1.96 -12.96
N ASN A 316 -4.16 -1.10 -12.02
CA ASN A 316 -4.79 -1.47 -10.74
C ASN A 316 -6.26 -1.01 -10.58
N ASP A 317 -6.90 -0.43 -11.60
CA ASP A 317 -8.29 0.08 -11.53
C ASP A 317 -9.27 -0.70 -12.46
N PRO A 318 -10.42 -1.21 -11.96
CA PRO A 318 -11.47 -1.83 -12.79
C PRO A 318 -12.12 -0.91 -13.84
N SER A 319 -12.03 0.41 -13.67
CA SER A 319 -12.57 1.46 -14.55
C SER A 319 -11.66 1.78 -15.74
N TYR A 320 -10.49 1.14 -15.81
CA TYR A 320 -9.47 1.25 -16.87
C TYR A 320 -10.02 1.13 -18.30
N ARG A 321 -11.01 0.27 -18.53
CA ARG A 321 -11.64 0.12 -19.86
C ARG A 321 -12.28 1.41 -20.37
N ASN A 322 -12.82 2.26 -19.48
CA ASN A 322 -13.44 3.52 -19.88
C ASN A 322 -12.38 4.58 -20.26
N ALA A 323 -11.27 4.66 -19.50
CA ALA A 323 -10.14 5.53 -19.83
C ALA A 323 -9.43 5.12 -21.13
N LEU A 324 -9.28 3.80 -21.36
CA LEU A 324 -8.69 3.24 -22.57
C LEU A 324 -9.58 3.46 -23.80
N ASN A 325 -10.90 3.37 -23.65
CA ASN A 325 -11.86 3.69 -24.71
C ASN A 325 -11.87 5.20 -25.02
N SER A 326 -11.73 6.07 -24.02
CA SER A 326 -11.57 7.52 -24.22
C SER A 326 -10.27 7.86 -24.94
N LEU A 327 -9.15 7.23 -24.55
CA LEU A 327 -7.86 7.38 -25.24
C LEU A 327 -7.90 6.85 -26.67
N LYS A 328 -8.57 5.71 -26.89
CA LYS A 328 -8.76 5.14 -28.23
C LYS A 328 -9.61 6.06 -29.11
N ALA A 329 -10.71 6.59 -28.59
CA ALA A 329 -11.53 7.59 -29.29
C ALA A 329 -10.81 8.94 -29.54
N VAL A 330 -9.74 9.23 -28.80
CA VAL A 330 -8.89 10.41 -28.94
C VAL A 330 -7.83 10.19 -30.01
N VAL A 331 -7.18 9.02 -30.00
CA VAL A 331 -6.23 8.58 -31.04
C VAL A 331 -6.95 8.44 -32.38
N ASP A 332 -8.10 7.78 -32.41
CA ASP A 332 -8.89 7.57 -33.63
C ASP A 332 -9.37 8.91 -34.26
N ARG A 333 -9.55 9.97 -33.47
CA ARG A 333 -9.90 11.32 -33.95
C ARG A 333 -8.72 12.13 -34.49
N PHE A 334 -7.49 11.79 -34.11
CA PHE A 334 -6.28 12.51 -34.55
C PHE A 334 -5.64 11.89 -35.80
N TYR A 335 -5.86 10.58 -36.04
CA TYR A 335 -5.30 9.83 -37.17
C TYR A 335 -6.29 9.57 -38.32
N MET A 336 -7.49 10.15 -38.30
CA MET A 336 -8.41 10.26 -39.45
C MET A 336 -8.27 11.61 -40.15
#